data_AF-A0A419A0P8-F1
#
_entry.id   AF-A0A419A0P8-F1
#
_cell.length_a   1.000
_cell.length_b   1.000
_cell.length_c   1.000
_cell.angle_alpha   90.00
_cell.angle_beta   90.00
_cell.angle_gamma   90.00
#
_symmetry.space_group_name_H-M   'P 1'
#
loop_
_entity.id
_entity.type
_entity.pdbx_description
1 polymer ?
#
loop_
_entity_poly.entity_id
_entity_poly.type
_entity_poly.pdbx_seq_one_letter_code
_entity_poly.pdbx_strand_id
1 'polypeptide(L)'
;MRALQGGLAKVEAEKETVIQSQDELRDQAVRLRSVKGIGPVVSATLIAQLPELGQLDRRRVAALAGLAPHANDSGHQRGKRSIWGGRGSLRRCLYLAALTASRFDPVFRAFKERLIAAGKTTKAGHRGLRPQAADRSQCDDKARTPYRDAPA
;
A
#
# COMPACT_ATOMS: atom_id res chain seq x y z
N MET A 1 10.92 -29.12 -6.05
CA MET A 1 10.26 -28.10 -5.21
C MET A 1 10.98 -27.80 -3.88
N ARG A 2 11.52 -28.79 -3.13
CA ARG A 2 12.20 -28.56 -1.84
C ARG A 2 13.48 -27.70 -1.91
N ALA A 3 14.32 -27.85 -2.94
CA ALA A 3 15.57 -27.09 -3.06
C ALA A 3 15.34 -25.57 -3.18
N LEU A 4 14.28 -25.15 -3.91
CA LEU A 4 13.91 -23.74 -4.05
C LEU A 4 13.30 -23.16 -2.77
N GLN A 5 12.55 -23.97 -2.02
CA GLN A 5 12.02 -23.58 -0.71
C GLN A 5 13.14 -23.33 0.31
N GLY A 6 14.19 -24.16 0.31
CA GLY A 6 15.38 -23.96 1.15
C GLY A 6 16.12 -22.67 0.81
N GLY A 7 16.24 -22.33 -0.47
CA GLY A 7 16.86 -21.08 -0.92
C GLY A 7 16.08 -19.84 -0.46
N LEU A 8 14.75 -19.86 -0.53
CA LEU A 8 13.90 -18.78 -0.02
C LEU A 8 14.05 -18.59 1.48
N ALA A 9 14.01 -19.69 2.25
CA ALA A 9 14.15 -19.64 3.71
C ALA A 9 15.51 -19.05 4.13
N LYS A 10 16.58 -19.38 3.38
CA LYS A 10 17.92 -18.80 3.62
C LYS A 10 17.93 -17.29 3.42
N VAL A 11 17.38 -16.79 2.30
CA VAL A 11 17.33 -15.35 2.02
C VAL A 11 16.44 -14.62 3.03
N GLU A 12 15.34 -15.23 3.46
CA GLU A 12 14.48 -14.64 4.50
C GLU A 12 15.20 -14.53 5.85
N ALA A 13 15.98 -15.54 6.24
CA ALA A 13 16.79 -15.53 7.45
C ALA A 13 17.94 -14.51 7.38
N GLU A 14 18.59 -14.35 6.22
CA GLU A 14 19.62 -13.33 6.00
C GLU A 14 19.04 -11.92 6.17
N LYS A 15 17.84 -11.66 5.62
CA LYS A 15 17.16 -10.37 5.78
C LYS A 15 16.82 -10.07 7.23
N GLU A 16 16.37 -11.07 7.98
CA GLU A 16 16.11 -10.89 9.41
C GLU A 16 17.40 -10.62 10.18
N THR A 17 18.49 -11.32 9.87
CA THR A 17 19.80 -11.09 10.50
C THR A 17 20.25 -9.63 10.32
N VAL A 18 20.10 -9.06 9.13
CA VAL A 18 20.46 -7.65 8.86
C VAL A 18 19.55 -6.68 9.61
N ILE A 19 18.25 -6.95 9.70
CA ILE A 19 17.33 -6.11 10.47
C ILE A 19 17.64 -6.17 11.96
N GLN A 20 18.05 -7.33 12.46
CA GLN A 20 18.40 -7.53 13.86
C GLN A 20 19.79 -6.99 14.21
N SER A 21 20.69 -6.76 13.25
CA SER A 21 22.03 -6.23 13.56
C SER A 21 22.05 -4.71 13.76
N GLN A 22 21.00 -4.00 13.34
CA GLN A 22 20.89 -2.55 13.42
C GLN A 22 19.68 -2.15 14.28
N ASP A 23 19.92 -1.42 15.37
CA ASP A 23 18.87 -1.06 16.32
C ASP A 23 17.76 -0.20 15.67
N GLU A 24 18.12 0.73 14.78
CA GLU A 24 17.15 1.55 14.05
C GLU A 24 16.20 0.71 13.18
N LEU A 25 16.74 -0.27 12.45
CA LEU A 25 15.94 -1.15 11.59
C LEU A 25 15.09 -2.10 12.42
N ARG A 26 15.61 -2.60 13.55
CA ARG A 26 14.86 -3.44 14.48
C ARG A 26 13.65 -2.67 15.03
N ASP A 27 13.85 -1.44 15.49
CA ASP A 27 12.78 -0.60 16.03
C ASP A 27 11.73 -0.27 14.97
N GLN A 28 12.16 0.05 13.75
CA GLN A 28 11.25 0.24 12.62
C GLN A 28 10.46 -1.04 12.32
N ALA A 29 11.11 -2.20 12.31
CA ALA A 29 10.45 -3.48 12.06
C ALA A 29 9.44 -3.82 13.16
N VAL A 30 9.75 -3.57 14.43
CA VAL A 30 8.82 -3.77 15.55
C VAL A 30 7.59 -2.88 15.40
N ARG A 31 7.79 -1.58 15.11
CA ARG A 31 6.68 -0.64 14.86
C ARG A 31 5.81 -1.09 13.70
N LEU A 32 6.41 -1.53 12.59
CA LEU A 32 5.67 -2.01 11.42
C LEU A 32 4.90 -3.31 11.71
N ARG A 33 5.51 -4.26 12.42
CA ARG A 33 4.92 -5.56 12.77
C ARG A 33 3.79 -5.46 13.80
N SER A 34 3.66 -4.33 14.50
CA SER A 34 2.52 -4.08 15.39
C SER A 34 1.17 -4.06 14.67
N VAL A 35 1.17 -3.75 13.36
CA VAL A 35 -0.03 -3.75 12.54
C VAL A 35 -0.36 -5.16 12.09
N LYS A 36 -1.56 -5.64 12.42
CA LYS A 36 -2.04 -6.96 11.97
C LYS A 36 -1.98 -7.06 10.44
N GLY A 37 -1.40 -8.15 9.94
CA GLY A 37 -1.18 -8.37 8.51
C GLY A 37 0.21 -7.97 8.00
N ILE A 38 1.03 -7.27 8.80
CA ILE A 38 2.43 -7.00 8.46
C ILE A 38 3.34 -8.03 9.15
N GLY A 39 3.86 -8.97 8.35
CA GLY A 39 4.83 -9.97 8.81
C GLY A 39 6.29 -9.60 8.51
N PRO A 40 7.25 -10.48 8.86
CA PRO A 40 8.69 -10.26 8.65
C PRO A 40 9.04 -9.88 7.22
N VAL A 41 8.54 -10.64 6.24
CA VAL A 41 8.77 -10.39 4.81
C VAL A 41 8.23 -9.03 4.36
N VAL A 42 7.03 -8.64 4.80
CA VAL A 42 6.42 -7.36 4.43
C VAL A 42 7.18 -6.21 5.10
N SER A 43 7.51 -6.32 6.39
CA SER A 43 8.29 -5.32 7.13
C SER A 43 9.67 -5.09 6.50
N ALA A 44 10.41 -6.17 6.20
CA ALA A 44 11.70 -6.09 5.53
C ALA A 44 11.61 -5.45 4.14
N THR A 45 10.52 -5.72 3.42
CA THR A 45 10.28 -5.13 2.09
C THR A 45 9.97 -3.63 2.19
N LEU A 46 9.21 -3.21 3.20
CA LEU A 46 8.93 -1.80 3.45
C LEU A 46 10.19 -1.04 3.87
N ILE A 47 10.99 -1.60 4.76
CA ILE A 47 12.27 -1.00 5.19
C ILE A 47 13.22 -0.86 3.99
N ALA A 48 13.38 -1.90 3.18
CA ALA A 48 14.31 -1.88 2.05
C ALA A 48 13.85 -1.00 0.87
N GLN A 49 12.54 -0.93 0.61
CA GLN A 49 12.00 -0.26 -0.57
C GLN A 49 11.23 1.02 -0.25
N LEU A 50 11.21 1.48 1.00
CA LEU A 50 10.53 2.70 1.40
C LEU A 50 11.22 3.35 2.63
N PRO A 51 12.51 3.71 2.53
CA PRO A 51 13.23 4.38 3.63
C PRO A 51 12.65 5.76 3.99
N GLU A 52 11.85 6.34 3.11
CA GLU A 52 11.22 7.66 3.29
C GLU A 52 10.00 7.60 4.24
N LEU A 53 9.65 6.40 4.71
CA LEU A 53 8.52 6.16 5.60
C LEU A 53 8.76 6.81 6.98
N GLY A 54 7.88 7.74 7.35
CA GLY A 54 7.99 8.52 8.59
C GLY A 54 8.55 9.94 8.38
N GLN A 55 9.11 10.23 7.21
CA GLN A 55 9.60 11.57 6.85
C GLN A 55 8.66 12.28 5.88
N LEU A 56 8.03 11.53 4.97
CA LEU A 56 7.13 12.07 3.94
C LEU A 56 5.65 12.07 4.38
N ASP A 57 4.87 13.01 3.81
CA ASP A 57 3.42 13.05 3.98
C ASP A 57 2.75 11.76 3.45
N ARG A 58 1.63 11.38 4.07
CA ARG A 58 0.84 10.20 3.70
C ARG A 58 0.48 10.14 2.23
N ARG A 59 0.25 11.30 1.59
CA ARG A 59 0.00 11.35 0.15
C ARG A 59 1.25 10.89 -0.57
N ARG A 60 2.40 11.54 -0.31
CA ARG A 60 3.72 11.28 -0.92
C ARG A 60 4.18 9.82 -0.77
N VAL A 61 3.81 9.19 0.33
CA VAL A 61 4.04 7.76 0.52
C VAL A 61 3.09 6.91 -0.34
N ALA A 62 1.81 7.28 -0.42
CA ALA A 62 0.80 6.51 -1.12
C ALA A 62 1.08 6.36 -2.62
N ALA A 63 1.56 7.37 -3.34
CA ALA A 63 1.92 7.13 -4.76
C ALA A 63 3.34 6.63 -4.98
N LEU A 64 4.29 6.83 -4.05
CA LEU A 64 5.55 6.08 -4.11
C LEU A 64 5.28 4.57 -4.00
N ALA A 65 4.40 4.17 -3.08
CA ALA A 65 3.92 2.80 -2.96
C ALA A 65 3.00 2.34 -4.12
N GLY A 66 2.63 3.26 -5.04
CA GLY A 66 1.75 2.97 -6.17
C GLY A 66 0.30 2.68 -5.77
N LEU A 67 -0.14 3.20 -4.62
CA LEU A 67 -1.51 3.09 -4.12
C LEU A 67 -2.40 4.26 -4.55
N ALA A 68 -1.87 5.43 -4.90
CA ALA A 68 -2.70 6.59 -5.23
C ALA A 68 -3.33 6.51 -6.65
N PRO A 69 -4.60 6.90 -6.85
CA PRO A 69 -5.20 7.03 -8.18
C PRO A 69 -4.71 8.30 -8.86
N HIS A 70 -4.39 8.22 -10.14
CA HIS A 70 -3.96 9.33 -10.96
C HIS A 70 -5.04 9.71 -11.99
N ALA A 71 -4.92 10.94 -12.51
CA ALA A 71 -5.83 11.53 -13.49
C ALA A 71 -5.51 11.06 -14.91
N ASN A 72 -6.41 10.31 -15.54
CA ASN A 72 -6.24 9.79 -16.89
C ASN A 72 -7.06 10.62 -17.88
N ASP A 73 -6.72 11.91 -17.96
CA ASP A 73 -7.43 12.89 -18.76
C ASP A 73 -6.59 13.26 -19.98
N SER A 74 -7.20 13.29 -21.17
CA SER A 74 -6.55 13.71 -22.42
C SER A 74 -7.44 14.68 -23.17
N GLY A 75 -7.01 15.94 -23.29
CA GLY A 75 -7.80 16.99 -23.94
C GLY A 75 -9.21 17.10 -23.33
N HIS A 76 -10.24 16.82 -24.13
CA HIS A 76 -11.65 16.85 -23.72
C HIS A 76 -12.13 15.57 -23.02
N GLN A 77 -11.34 14.49 -23.02
CA GLN A 77 -11.71 13.24 -22.39
C GLN A 77 -11.34 13.25 -20.91
N ARG A 78 -12.35 13.12 -20.04
CA ARG A 78 -12.17 12.86 -18.61
C ARG A 78 -12.28 11.36 -18.34
N GLY A 79 -11.15 10.72 -18.09
CA GLY A 79 -11.09 9.28 -17.86
C GLY A 79 -11.36 8.89 -16.41
N LYS A 80 -11.70 7.62 -16.19
CA LYS A 80 -11.77 7.07 -14.82
C LYS A 80 -10.39 7.13 -14.19
N ARG A 81 -10.31 7.62 -12.95
CA ARG A 81 -9.07 7.60 -12.17
C ARG A 81 -8.61 6.16 -11.98
N SER A 82 -7.36 5.87 -12.30
CA SER A 82 -6.78 4.54 -12.14
C SER A 82 -5.43 4.63 -11.43
N ILE A 83 -4.95 3.52 -10.90
CA ILE A 83 -3.61 3.45 -10.31
C ILE A 83 -2.63 3.05 -11.40
N TRP A 84 -1.54 3.79 -11.55
CA TRP A 84 -0.39 3.42 -12.39
C TRP A 84 0.88 4.05 -11.81
N GLY A 85 2.07 3.56 -12.22
CA GLY A 85 3.35 4.02 -11.69
C GLY A 85 3.71 3.45 -10.32
N GLY A 86 4.64 4.10 -9.61
CA GLY A 86 5.11 3.73 -8.27
C GLY A 86 5.86 2.39 -8.16
N ARG A 87 6.22 2.01 -6.94
CA ARG A 87 6.94 0.76 -6.60
C ARG A 87 5.96 -0.42 -6.57
N GLY A 88 5.80 -1.12 -7.70
CA GLY A 88 4.77 -2.18 -7.86
C GLY A 88 4.92 -3.40 -6.94
N SER A 89 6.12 -3.69 -6.47
CA SER A 89 6.42 -4.62 -5.37
C SER A 89 5.72 -4.22 -4.07
N LEU A 90 5.84 -2.96 -3.64
CA LEU A 90 5.18 -2.45 -2.44
C LEU A 90 3.66 -2.58 -2.52
N ARG A 91 3.08 -2.22 -3.67
CA ARG A 91 1.63 -2.37 -3.89
C ARG A 91 1.17 -3.81 -3.68
N ARG A 92 1.91 -4.80 -4.18
CA ARG A 92 1.58 -6.22 -4.02
C ARG A 92 1.71 -6.65 -2.56
N CYS A 93 2.80 -6.30 -1.89
CA CYS A 93 3.01 -6.62 -0.49
C CYS A 93 1.94 -6.00 0.41
N LEU A 94 1.60 -4.72 0.20
CA LEU A 94 0.57 -4.01 0.96
C LEU A 94 -0.84 -4.56 0.68
N TYR A 95 -1.12 -4.99 -0.55
CA TYR A 95 -2.38 -5.68 -0.85
C TYR A 95 -2.52 -7.00 -0.08
N LEU A 96 -1.46 -7.81 -0.02
CA LEU A 96 -1.45 -9.06 0.75
C LEU A 96 -1.56 -8.80 2.25
N ALA A 97 -0.87 -7.77 2.75
CA ALA A 97 -0.98 -7.35 4.15
C ALA A 97 -2.41 -6.92 4.49
N ALA A 98 -3.03 -6.09 3.65
CA ALA A 98 -4.42 -5.64 3.83
C ALA A 98 -5.43 -6.78 3.73
N LEU A 99 -5.20 -7.76 2.84
CA LEU A 99 -6.01 -8.97 2.75
C LEU A 99 -5.98 -9.75 4.07
N THR A 100 -4.79 -10.03 4.59
CA THR A 100 -4.59 -10.72 5.88
C THR A 100 -5.19 -9.91 7.03
N ALA A 101 -4.92 -8.61 7.09
CA ALA A 101 -5.47 -7.71 8.10
C ALA A 101 -7.00 -7.76 8.13
N SER A 102 -7.65 -7.70 6.97
CA SER A 102 -9.12 -7.74 6.87
C SER A 102 -9.75 -9.08 7.30
N ARG A 103 -8.96 -10.15 7.36
CA ARG A 103 -9.43 -11.48 7.81
C ARG A 103 -9.33 -11.64 9.32
N PHE A 104 -8.27 -11.12 9.93
CA PHE A 104 -7.94 -11.37 11.33
C PHE A 104 -8.21 -10.18 12.25
N ASP A 105 -8.41 -8.98 11.71
CA ASP A 105 -8.69 -7.78 12.47
C ASP A 105 -10.10 -7.24 12.18
N PRO A 106 -10.97 -7.12 13.21
CA PRO A 106 -12.33 -6.65 13.03
C PRO A 106 -12.41 -5.20 12.56
N VAL A 107 -11.43 -4.35 12.89
CA VAL A 107 -11.40 -2.93 12.45
C VAL A 107 -11.20 -2.85 10.94
N PHE A 108 -10.25 -3.63 10.41
CA PHE A 108 -10.00 -3.66 8.96
C PHE A 108 -11.13 -4.36 8.20
N ARG A 109 -11.78 -5.34 8.81
CA ARG A 109 -12.99 -5.97 8.27
C ARG A 109 -14.13 -4.97 8.14
N ALA A 110 -14.47 -4.26 9.22
CA ALA A 110 -15.51 -3.24 9.21
C ALA A 110 -15.21 -2.11 8.21
N PHE A 111 -13.94 -1.70 8.11
CA PHE A 111 -13.50 -0.73 7.10
C PHE A 111 -13.77 -1.21 5.68
N LYS A 112 -13.43 -2.46 5.36
CA LYS A 112 -13.68 -3.07 4.05
C LYS A 112 -15.18 -3.20 3.77
N GLU A 113 -15.97 -3.66 4.73
CA GLU A 113 -17.42 -3.81 4.60
C GLU A 113 -18.10 -2.47 4.32
N ARG A 114 -17.70 -1.40 5.04
CA ARG A 114 -18.15 -0.04 4.78
C ARG A 114 -17.81 0.43 3.36
N LEU A 115 -16.62 0.09 2.86
CA LEU A 115 -16.23 0.44 1.49
C LEU A 115 -17.06 -0.31 0.44
N ILE A 116 -17.40 -1.58 0.70
CA ILE A 116 -18.26 -2.38 -0.18
C ILE A 116 -19.69 -1.84 -0.17
N ALA A 117 -20.22 -1.49 1.00
CA ALA A 117 -21.54 -0.86 1.14
C ALA A 117 -21.62 0.48 0.38
N ALA A 118 -20.52 1.22 0.29
CA ALA A 118 -20.41 2.43 -0.52
C ALA A 118 -20.27 2.17 -2.04
N GLY A 119 -20.52 0.95 -2.51
CA GLY A 119 -20.52 0.58 -3.94
C GLY A 119 -19.15 0.20 -4.52
N LYS A 120 -18.10 0.03 -3.69
CA LYS A 120 -16.78 -0.39 -4.19
C LYS A 120 -16.70 -1.90 -4.33
N THR A 121 -15.98 -2.36 -5.35
CA THR A 121 -15.67 -3.79 -5.51
C THR A 121 -14.79 -4.29 -4.36
N THR A 122 -14.92 -5.57 -4.02
CA THR A 122 -14.11 -6.23 -2.98
C THR A 122 -12.61 -6.02 -3.17
N LYS A 123 -12.12 -6.05 -4.42
CA LYS A 123 -10.70 -5.80 -4.76
C LYS A 123 -10.28 -4.33 -4.55
N ALA A 124 -11.20 -3.38 -4.70
CA ALA A 124 -10.96 -1.97 -4.40
C ALA A 124 -11.02 -1.69 -2.90
N GLY A 125 -11.86 -2.41 -2.14
CA GLY A 125 -11.95 -2.32 -0.68
C GLY A 125 -10.63 -2.62 0.03
N HIS A 126 -9.89 -3.64 -0.42
CA HIS A 126 -8.55 -3.95 0.14
C HIS A 126 -7.46 -2.95 -0.27
N ARG A 127 -7.66 -2.16 -1.34
CA ARG A 127 -6.66 -1.22 -1.87
C ARG A 127 -6.64 0.14 -1.13
N GLY A 128 -7.49 0.34 -0.13
CA GLY A 128 -7.42 1.52 0.74
C GLY A 128 -7.59 2.86 0.02
N LEU A 129 -8.22 2.88 -1.15
CA LEU A 129 -8.42 4.09 -1.94
C LEU A 129 -9.61 4.91 -1.43
N ARG A 130 -9.41 6.23 -1.25
CA ARG A 130 -10.48 7.25 -1.09
C ARG A 130 -11.58 7.11 -2.15
N PRO A 131 -12.82 7.60 -1.91
CA PRO A 131 -14.02 7.18 -2.64
C PRO A 131 -13.96 7.50 -4.14
N GLN A 132 -14.00 6.44 -4.96
CA GLN A 132 -14.78 6.45 -6.20
C GLN A 132 -16.20 6.06 -5.81
N ALA A 133 -16.93 6.95 -5.14
CA ALA A 133 -18.37 6.81 -5.12
C ALA A 133 -18.88 7.45 -6.41
N ALA A 134 -19.79 6.74 -7.07
CA ALA A 134 -20.55 7.24 -8.17
C ALA A 134 -21.20 8.58 -7.81
N ASP A 135 -20.85 9.64 -8.53
CA ASP A 135 -21.79 10.71 -8.79
C ASP A 135 -21.45 11.34 -10.14
N ARG A 136 -22.40 11.29 -11.08
CA ARG A 136 -22.34 12.07 -12.33
C ARG A 136 -22.65 13.56 -12.06
N SER A 137 -23.01 13.92 -10.83
CA SER A 137 -23.54 15.24 -10.47
C SER A 137 -22.72 16.04 -9.47
N GLN A 138 -21.47 15.67 -9.15
CA GLN A 138 -20.62 16.48 -8.27
C GLN A 138 -19.35 16.94 -9.00
N CYS A 139 -19.54 18.05 -9.72
CA CYS A 139 -18.53 19.08 -9.87
C CYS A 139 -18.10 19.56 -8.47
N ASP A 140 -17.18 18.84 -7.82
CA ASP A 140 -16.54 19.33 -6.61
C ASP A 140 -15.05 19.56 -6.83
N ASP A 141 -14.70 20.83 -6.72
CA ASP A 141 -13.45 21.49 -7.02
C ASP A 141 -12.26 21.08 -6.13
N LYS A 142 -12.39 20.02 -5.34
CA LYS A 142 -11.51 19.70 -4.20
C LYS A 142 -10.44 18.63 -4.44
N ALA A 143 -10.22 18.21 -5.69
CA ALA A 143 -9.18 17.24 -6.07
C ALA A 143 -8.26 17.72 -7.20
N ARG A 144 -8.11 19.05 -7.37
CA ARG A 144 -7.37 19.67 -8.49
C ARG A 144 -5.85 19.45 -8.47
N THR A 145 -5.25 18.92 -7.40
CA THR A 145 -3.81 18.61 -7.42
C THR A 145 -3.61 17.17 -7.90
N PRO A 146 -3.24 16.94 -9.16
CA PRO A 146 -2.72 15.63 -9.54
C PRO A 146 -1.50 15.36 -8.66
N TYR A 147 -1.24 14.10 -8.34
CA TYR A 147 -0.02 13.69 -7.61
C TYR A 147 1.28 13.99 -8.39
N ARG A 148 1.22 14.79 -9.45
CA ARG A 148 2.23 14.88 -10.51
C ARG A 148 3.57 15.46 -10.03
N ASP A 149 3.63 16.01 -8.82
CA ASP A 149 4.80 16.70 -8.30
C ASP A 149 5.41 15.93 -7.11
N ALA A 150 6.18 14.89 -7.40
CA ALA A 150 7.16 14.33 -6.47
C ALA A 150 8.48 14.17 -7.24
N PRO A 151 9.50 15.03 -7.01
CA PRO A 151 10.82 14.79 -7.57
C PRO A 151 11.40 13.48 -7.00
N ALA A 152 12.16 12.79 -7.85
CA ALA A 152 12.84 11.53 -7.56
C ALA A 152 13.87 11.65 -6.44
#